data_AF-A0A2H0FL84-F1
#
_entry.id   AF-A0A2H0FL84-F1
#
_cell.length_a   1.000
_cell.length_b   1.000
_cell.length_c   1.000
_cell.angle_alpha   90.00
_cell.angle_beta   90.00
_cell.angle_gamma   90.00
#
_symmetry.space_group_name_H-M   'P 1'
#
loop_
_entity.id
_entity.type
_entity.pdbx_description
1 polymer ?
#
loop_
_entity_poly.entity_id
_entity_poly.type
_entity_poly.pdbx_seq_one_letter_code
_entity_poly.pdbx_strand_id
1 'polypeptide(L)'
;MVDGLGIGDVGEVVLRDRHMLARDGMFVIVVVIDRKTGQVKGSPDIISRGFVYLRESKELLRDTRRKVIEIVNRAASSGGTVNWSYIKDEIRNKIGQFLYTKTKRRPIILPVIIEV
;
A
#
# COMPACT_ATOMS: atom_id res chain seq x y z
N MET A 1 9.82 31.02 21.52
CA MET A 1 9.59 29.79 20.73
C MET A 1 10.94 29.49 20.08
N VAL A 2 11.57 28.37 20.45
CA VAL A 2 12.99 28.12 20.15
C VAL A 2 13.08 27.38 18.81
N ASP A 3 13.72 28.01 17.83
CA ASP A 3 14.04 27.43 16.53
C ASP A 3 15.25 26.50 16.70
N GLY A 4 15.03 25.20 16.47
CA GLY A 4 16.00 24.13 16.73
C GLY A 4 16.08 23.19 15.53
N LEU A 5 16.74 23.65 14.47
CA LEU A 5 16.99 22.90 13.24
C LEU A 5 17.69 21.56 13.55
N GLY A 6 16.95 20.45 13.42
CA GLY A 6 17.51 19.13 13.13
C GLY A 6 17.37 18.02 14.18
N ILE A 7 17.01 18.32 15.44
CA ILE A 7 16.87 17.28 16.48
C ILE A 7 15.39 17.00 16.85
N GLY A 8 14.46 17.88 16.47
CA GLY A 8 13.02 17.76 16.75
C GLY A 8 12.16 17.11 15.65
N ASP A 9 12.42 17.44 14.37
CA ASP A 9 11.49 17.12 13.26
C ASP A 9 11.39 15.62 12.96
N VAL A 10 12.53 14.90 12.98
CA VAL A 10 12.54 13.45 12.73
C VAL A 10 11.81 12.70 13.85
N GLY A 11 11.94 13.16 15.10
CA GLY A 11 11.23 12.60 16.23
C GLY A 11 9.72 12.76 16.10
N GLU A 12 9.26 13.95 15.70
CA GLU A 12 7.84 14.24 15.53
C GLU A 12 7.19 13.40 14.42
N VAL A 13 7.85 13.27 13.25
CA VAL A 13 7.34 12.43 12.15
C VAL A 13 7.26 10.96 12.58
N VAL A 14 8.28 10.44 13.25
CA VAL A 14 8.28 9.06 13.75
C VAL A 14 7.19 8.84 14.81
N LEU A 15 6.98 9.79 15.72
CA LEU A 15 5.91 9.73 16.72
C LEU A 15 4.53 9.79 16.08
N ARG A 16 4.34 10.62 15.05
CA ARG A 16 3.10 10.68 14.28
C ARG A 16 2.78 9.35 13.59
N ASP A 17 3.77 8.75 12.93
CA ASP A 17 3.60 7.44 12.29
C ASP A 17 3.26 6.36 13.32
N ARG A 18 3.93 6.36 14.49
CA ARG A 18 3.60 5.46 15.60
C ARG A 18 2.16 5.64 16.08
N HIS A 19 1.69 6.87 16.22
CA HIS A 19 0.30 7.14 16.61
C HIS A 19 -0.70 6.62 15.58
N MET A 20 -0.43 6.80 14.29
CA MET A 20 -1.27 6.27 13.22
C MET A 20 -1.27 4.73 13.21
N LEU A 21 -0.10 4.10 13.34
CA LEU A 21 0.03 2.64 13.44
C LEU A 21 -0.72 2.07 14.65
N ALA A 22 -0.64 2.73 15.80
CA ALA A 22 -1.32 2.29 17.01
C ALA A 22 -2.85 2.36 16.90
N ARG A 23 -3.39 3.34 16.16
CA ARG A 23 -4.84 3.54 16.00
C ARG A 23 -5.43 2.69 14.88
N ASP A 24 -4.85 2.75 13.69
CA ASP A 24 -5.46 2.20 12.48
C ASP A 24 -4.73 0.98 11.93
N GLY A 25 -3.56 0.65 12.48
CA GLY A 25 -2.75 -0.47 12.04
C GLY A 25 -2.06 -0.21 10.70
N MET A 26 -1.54 -1.30 10.12
CA MET A 26 -0.86 -1.29 8.84
C MET A 26 -1.39 -2.34 7.88
N PHE A 27 -1.19 -2.07 6.60
CA PHE A 27 -1.59 -2.91 5.49
C PHE A 27 -0.52 -2.89 4.40
N VAL A 28 0.32 -3.92 4.37
CA VAL A 28 1.40 -4.07 3.38
C VAL A 28 0.88 -4.86 2.20
N ILE A 29 1.20 -4.39 1.00
CA ILE A 29 0.83 -5.04 -0.27
C ILE A 29 2.12 -5.30 -1.02
N VAL A 30 2.46 -6.57 -1.21
CA VAL A 30 3.64 -6.98 -1.98
C VAL A 30 3.19 -7.50 -3.34
N VAL A 31 3.75 -6.94 -4.39
CA VAL A 31 3.46 -7.31 -5.77
C VAL A 31 4.76 -7.73 -6.45
N VAL A 32 4.78 -8.94 -7.00
CA VAL A 32 5.86 -9.41 -7.85
C VAL A 32 5.46 -9.14 -9.30
N ILE A 33 6.35 -8.56 -10.08
CA ILE A 33 6.12 -8.16 -11.45
C ILE A 33 7.16 -8.82 -12.34
N ASP A 34 6.72 -9.40 -13.46
CA ASP A 34 7.62 -9.90 -14.49
C ASP A 34 8.18 -8.72 -15.29
N ARG A 35 9.52 -8.56 -15.29
CA ARG A 35 10.17 -7.42 -15.93
C ARG A 35 10.00 -7.39 -17.46
N LYS A 36 9.77 -8.54 -18.09
CA LYS A 36 9.60 -8.65 -19.55
C LYS A 36 8.21 -8.23 -19.98
N THR A 37 7.18 -8.60 -19.21
CA THR A 37 5.78 -8.31 -19.57
C THR A 37 5.22 -7.07 -18.86
N GLY A 38 5.84 -6.64 -17.76
CA GLY A 38 5.33 -5.60 -16.87
C GLY A 38 4.09 -6.03 -16.08
N GLN A 39 3.68 -7.30 -16.17
CA GLN A 39 2.47 -7.82 -15.54
C GLN A 39 2.73 -8.42 -14.16
N VAL A 40 1.69 -8.47 -13.33
CA VAL A 40 1.76 -9.14 -12.03
C VAL A 40 2.01 -10.62 -12.20
N LYS A 41 3.06 -11.11 -11.56
CA LYS A 41 3.40 -12.53 -11.47
C LYS A 41 2.74 -13.12 -10.22
N GLY A 42 1.72 -13.95 -10.41
CA GLY A 42 1.00 -14.59 -9.31
C GLY A 42 0.01 -13.65 -8.62
N SER A 43 -0.26 -13.90 -7.33
CA SER A 43 -1.21 -13.13 -6.53
C SER A 43 -0.48 -12.18 -5.58
N PRO A 44 -0.92 -10.92 -5.41
CA PRO A 44 -0.33 -10.04 -4.42
C PRO A 44 -0.44 -10.62 -3.00
N ASP A 45 0.67 -10.54 -2.27
CA ASP A 45 0.71 -10.89 -0.85
C ASP A 45 0.29 -9.69 0.00
N ILE A 46 -0.52 -9.98 1.02
CA ILE A 46 -1.09 -8.96 1.90
C ILE A 46 -0.77 -9.32 3.33
N ILE A 47 -0.14 -8.37 4.03
CA ILE A 47 0.15 -8.46 5.45
C ILE A 47 -0.65 -7.36 6.15
N SER A 48 -1.46 -7.75 7.14
CA SER A 48 -2.17 -6.79 7.99
C SER A 48 -1.76 -6.98 9.44
N ARG A 49 -1.51 -5.87 10.14
CA ARG A 49 -1.27 -5.85 11.60
C ARG A 49 -2.06 -4.71 12.21
N GLY A 50 -2.81 -4.97 13.27
CA GLY A 50 -3.63 -3.96 13.97
C GLY A 50 -4.83 -3.40 13.18
N PHE A 51 -5.04 -3.83 11.93
CA PHE A 51 -6.12 -3.35 11.07
C PHE A 51 -7.24 -4.40 10.90
N VAL A 52 -7.01 -5.49 10.16
CA VAL A 52 -8.02 -6.55 9.95
C VAL A 52 -7.48 -7.93 10.28
N TYR A 53 -8.33 -8.81 10.81
CA TYR A 53 -7.99 -10.20 11.01
C TYR A 53 -8.14 -10.97 9.69
N LEU A 54 -7.01 -11.46 9.15
CA LEU A 54 -6.95 -12.04 7.81
C LEU A 54 -7.89 -13.24 7.61
N ARG A 55 -8.15 -14.04 8.66
CA ARG A 55 -9.01 -15.23 8.55
C ARG A 55 -10.49 -14.86 8.35
N GLU A 56 -10.93 -13.73 8.90
CA GLU A 56 -12.30 -13.24 8.82
C GLU A 56 -12.52 -12.32 7.62
N SER A 57 -11.46 -11.72 7.09
CA SER A 57 -11.52 -10.71 6.03
C SER A 57 -11.25 -11.26 4.62
N LYS A 58 -11.57 -12.53 4.35
CA LYS A 58 -11.22 -13.20 3.08
C LYS A 58 -11.71 -12.45 1.83
N GLU A 59 -12.95 -11.94 1.87
CA GLU A 59 -13.52 -11.18 0.75
C GLU A 59 -12.81 -9.85 0.53
N LEU A 60 -12.58 -9.09 1.61
CA LEU A 60 -11.82 -7.83 1.55
C LEU A 60 -10.45 -8.04 0.91
N LEU A 61 -9.72 -9.07 1.34
CA LEU A 61 -8.40 -9.40 0.81
C LEU A 61 -8.44 -9.84 -0.64
N ARG A 62 -9.46 -10.63 -1.04
CA ARG A 62 -9.65 -11.05 -2.43
C ARG A 62 -9.91 -9.84 -3.34
N ASP A 63 -10.77 -8.93 -2.92
CA ASP A 63 -11.11 -7.74 -3.68
C ASP A 63 -9.92 -6.77 -3.77
N THR A 64 -9.16 -6.63 -2.68
CA THR A 64 -7.91 -5.87 -2.68
C THR A 64 -6.92 -6.43 -3.71
N ARG A 65 -6.69 -7.76 -3.71
CA ARG A 65 -5.78 -8.39 -4.69
C ARG A 65 -6.21 -8.12 -6.12
N ARG A 66 -7.52 -8.27 -6.41
CA ARG A 66 -8.06 -7.97 -7.74
C ARG A 66 -7.80 -6.53 -8.16
N LYS A 67 -8.11 -5.57 -7.29
CA LYS A 67 -7.89 -4.14 -7.55
C LYS A 67 -6.41 -3.81 -7.77
N VAL A 68 -5.51 -4.40 -6.99
CA VAL A 68 -4.06 -4.20 -7.17
C VAL A 68 -3.59 -4.71 -8.54
N ILE A 69 -4.04 -5.91 -8.94
CA ILE A 69 -3.73 -6.47 -10.26
C ILE A 69 -4.26 -5.57 -11.39
N GLU A 70 -5.49 -5.08 -11.27
CA GLU A 70 -6.09 -4.14 -12.25
C GLU A 70 -5.27 -2.85 -12.39
N ILE A 71 -4.82 -2.27 -11.28
CA ILE A 71 -3.99 -1.06 -11.27
C ILE A 71 -2.67 -1.29 -12.00
N VAL A 72 -1.96 -2.37 -11.66
CA VAL A 72 -0.65 -2.69 -12.26
C VAL A 72 -0.79 -3.02 -13.75
N ASN A 73 -1.76 -3.84 -14.12
CA ASN A 73 -1.94 -4.25 -15.52
C ASN A 73 -2.32 -3.06 -16.41
N ARG A 74 -3.15 -2.13 -15.92
CA ARG A 74 -3.48 -0.90 -16.66
C ARG A 74 -2.23 -0.09 -16.99
N ALA A 75 -1.28 -0.03 -16.07
CA ALA A 75 -0.03 0.69 -16.28
C ALA A 75 0.89 -0.01 -17.28
N ALA A 76 0.98 -1.33 -17.22
CA ALA A 76 1.75 -2.13 -18.18
C ALA A 76 1.22 -1.99 -19.62
N SER A 77 -0.09 -1.82 -19.79
CA SER A 77 -0.72 -1.64 -21.11
C SER A 77 -0.47 -0.28 -21.77
N SER A 78 0.18 0.68 -21.10
CA SER A 78 0.41 2.02 -21.64
C SER A 78 1.54 2.09 -22.68
N GLY A 79 2.24 0.98 -22.94
CA GLY A 79 3.23 0.83 -24.02
C GLY A 79 4.56 1.60 -23.81
N GLY A 80 4.69 2.35 -22.71
CA GLY A 80 5.89 3.08 -22.33
C GLY A 80 6.57 2.52 -21.08
N THR A 81 7.66 3.17 -20.67
CA THR A 81 8.37 2.83 -19.42
C THR A 81 7.43 2.95 -18.22
N VAL A 82 7.28 1.88 -17.45
CA VAL A 82 6.39 1.87 -16.29
C VAL A 82 7.00 2.69 -15.16
N ASN A 83 6.26 3.70 -14.67
CA ASN A 83 6.67 4.48 -13.51
C ASN A 83 6.20 3.80 -12.22
N TRP A 84 7.06 2.99 -11.61
CA TRP A 84 6.75 2.27 -10.37
C TRP A 84 6.43 3.18 -9.18
N SER A 85 6.94 4.41 -9.14
CA SER A 85 6.57 5.36 -8.08
C SER A 85 5.11 5.75 -8.19
N TYR A 86 4.67 6.08 -9.41
CA TYR A 86 3.27 6.40 -9.70
C TYR A 86 2.35 5.22 -9.34
N ILE A 87 2.74 3.99 -9.68
CA ILE A 87 1.94 2.80 -9.36
C ILE A 87 1.84 2.54 -7.86
N LYS A 88 2.93 2.72 -7.11
CA LYS A 88 2.90 2.66 -5.65
C LYS A 88 1.92 3.69 -5.08
N ASP A 89 1.94 4.92 -5.56
CA ASP A 89 1.01 5.96 -5.10
C ASP A 89 -0.44 5.67 -5.50
N GLU A 90 -0.66 5.16 -6.70
CA GLU A 90 -1.99 4.77 -7.17
C GLU A 90 -2.57 3.61 -6.33
N ILE A 91 -1.77 2.58 -6.02
CA ILE A 91 -2.13 1.50 -5.10
C ILE A 91 -2.47 2.08 -3.72
N ARG A 92 -1.59 2.92 -3.15
CA ARG A 92 -1.81 3.54 -1.83
C ARG A 92 -3.15 4.27 -1.78
N ASN A 93 -3.43 5.12 -2.77
CA ASN A 93 -4.61 5.96 -2.80
C ASN A 93 -5.90 5.17 -3.06
N LYS A 94 -5.92 4.32 -4.10
CA LYS A 94 -7.13 3.57 -4.47
C LYS A 94 -7.48 2.49 -3.44
N ILE A 95 -6.48 1.77 -2.93
CA ILE A 95 -6.72 0.78 -1.89
C ILE A 95 -7.06 1.46 -0.56
N GLY A 96 -6.42 2.59 -0.23
CA GLY A 96 -6.78 3.38 0.95
C GLY A 96 -8.24 3.82 0.95
N GLN A 97 -8.71 4.36 -0.18
CA GLN A 97 -10.12 4.73 -0.33
C GLN A 97 -11.04 3.52 -0.21
N PHE A 98 -10.71 2.40 -0.88
CA PHE A 98 -11.50 1.17 -0.81
C PHE A 98 -11.62 0.62 0.62
N LEU A 99 -10.50 0.53 1.34
CA LEU A 99 -10.46 0.04 2.73
C LEU A 99 -11.26 0.97 3.65
N TYR A 100 -11.14 2.29 3.49
CA TYR A 100 -11.92 3.25 4.26
C TYR A 100 -13.43 3.12 4.00
N THR A 101 -13.84 2.97 2.74
CA THR A 101 -15.25 2.79 2.40
C THR A 101 -15.82 1.52 3.04
N LYS A 102 -15.06 0.43 3.08
CA LYS A 102 -15.49 -0.86 3.63
C LYS A 102 -15.41 -0.97 5.15
N THR A 103 -14.43 -0.32 5.79
CA THR A 103 -14.08 -0.57 7.20
C THR A 103 -14.15 0.68 8.08
N LYS A 104 -14.27 1.87 7.48
CA LYS A 104 -14.21 3.19 8.16
C LYS A 104 -12.90 3.46 8.91
N ARG A 105 -11.85 2.69 8.63
CA ARG A 105 -10.50 2.86 9.19
C ARG A 105 -9.49 3.15 8.06
N ARG A 106 -8.42 3.88 8.39
CA ARG A 106 -7.38 4.30 7.43
C ARG A 106 -6.01 3.77 7.84
N PRO A 107 -5.72 2.47 7.60
CA PRO A 107 -4.41 1.91 7.96
C PRO A 107 -3.31 2.59 7.14
N ILE A 108 -2.08 2.56 7.67
CA ILE A 108 -0.92 2.90 6.86
C ILE A 108 -0.76 1.84 5.77
N ILE A 109 -0.75 2.27 4.51
CA ILE A 109 -0.60 1.38 3.35
C ILE A 109 0.81 1.50 2.79
N LEU A 110 1.51 0.35 2.78
CA LEU A 110 2.86 0.23 2.24
C LEU A 110 2.87 -0.70 1.02
N PRO A 111 2.86 -0.15 -0.20
CA PRO A 111 3.02 -0.94 -1.42
C PRO A 111 4.50 -1.22 -1.68
N VAL A 112 4.83 -2.49 -1.89
CA VAL A 112 6.17 -2.98 -2.25
C VAL A 112 6.07 -3.66 -3.61
N ILE A 113 6.88 -3.21 -4.56
CA ILE A 113 6.96 -3.79 -5.90
C ILE A 113 8.32 -4.44 -6.04
N ILE A 114 8.33 -5.70 -6.47
CA ILE A 114 9.53 -6.50 -6.72
C ILE A 114 9.49 -6.91 -8.19
N GLU A 115 10.50 -6.51 -8.96
CA GLU A 115 10.67 -6.95 -10.35
C GLU A 115 11.54 -8.23 -10.40
N VAL A 116 11.10 -9.22 -11.16
CA VAL A 116 11.81 -10.50 -11.39
C VAL A 116 11.93 -10.84 -12.86
#